data_AF-A0A847QV46-F1
#
_entry.id   AF-A0A847QV46-F1
#
_cell.length_a   1.000
_cell.length_b   1.000
_cell.length_c   1.000
_cell.angle_alpha   90.00
_cell.angle_beta   90.00
_cell.angle_gamma   90.00
#
_symmetry.space_group_name_H-M   'P 1'
#
loop_
_entity.id
_entity.type
_entity.pdbx_description
1 polymer ?
#
loop_
_entity_poly.entity_id
_entity_poly.type
_entity_poly.pdbx_seq_one_letter_code
_entity_poly.pdbx_strand_id
1 'polypeptide(L)'
;KYFVGYADELSFGMGTSAWARLFNPPHSGVNLHVTVWTVSDVSESPFRAQIWFNTEPPGTPQESTLVTPSNMALCPLPKPKVKLQYATNVSGNPMGGIKAFVRRGQPETTLVDDEQGKFIFPPGGSFLIFLSNPESPELAASGRIAFGWWEEPICK
;
A
#
# COMPACT_ATOMS: atom_id res chain seq x y z
N LYS A 1 4.47 8.00 15.83
CA LYS A 1 4.89 6.61 16.13
C LYS A 1 5.14 5.91 14.80
N TYR A 2 6.24 5.16 14.66
CA TYR A 2 6.64 4.58 13.37
C TYR A 2 6.30 3.09 13.30
N PHE A 3 5.66 2.69 12.21
CA PHE A 3 5.20 1.33 11.96
C PHE A 3 5.71 0.83 10.62
N VAL A 4 5.83 -0.49 10.52
CA VAL A 4 6.11 -1.19 9.26
C VAL A 4 5.11 -2.33 9.12
N GLY A 5 4.78 -2.67 7.88
CA GLY A 5 3.90 -3.79 7.60
C GLY A 5 3.83 -4.10 6.12
N TYR A 6 3.25 -5.24 5.77
CA TYR A 6 3.13 -5.67 4.39
C TYR A 6 1.83 -6.42 4.12
N ALA A 7 1.45 -6.43 2.84
CA ALA A 7 0.46 -7.32 2.28
C ALA A 7 1.18 -8.29 1.35
N ASP A 8 1.00 -9.57 1.63
CA ASP A 8 1.65 -10.67 0.91
C ASP A 8 0.67 -11.36 -0.05
N GLU A 9 1.19 -12.25 -0.88
CA GLU A 9 0.40 -13.10 -1.78
C GLU A 9 -0.56 -12.31 -2.70
N LEU A 10 -0.16 -11.10 -3.11
CA LEU A 10 -0.95 -10.24 -3.97
C LEU A 10 -0.90 -10.78 -5.40
N SER A 11 -1.86 -11.63 -5.72
CA SER A 11 -2.01 -12.26 -7.03
C SER A 11 -2.78 -11.33 -7.99
N PHE A 12 -2.26 -11.20 -9.21
CA PHE A 12 -2.82 -10.40 -10.30
C PHE A 12 -2.40 -10.97 -11.67
N GLY A 13 -2.77 -10.31 -12.76
CA GLY A 13 -2.65 -10.88 -14.11
C GLY A 13 -3.91 -11.66 -14.49
N MET A 14 -3.90 -12.36 -15.63
CA MET A 14 -5.11 -12.96 -16.22
C MET A 14 -6.26 -11.95 -16.34
N GLY A 15 -5.95 -10.72 -16.76
CA GLY A 15 -6.89 -9.60 -16.81
C GLY A 15 -7.30 -8.98 -15.46
N THR A 16 -6.74 -9.46 -14.33
CA THR A 16 -6.99 -8.94 -12.99
C THR A 16 -5.84 -8.09 -12.46
N SER A 17 -6.07 -7.39 -11.35
CA SER A 17 -5.11 -6.54 -10.65
C SER A 17 -5.06 -6.88 -9.16
N ALA A 18 -4.12 -6.29 -8.43
CA ALA A 18 -4.07 -6.36 -6.97
C ALA A 18 -3.71 -4.98 -6.41
N TRP A 19 -3.96 -4.76 -5.12
CA TRP A 19 -3.54 -3.52 -4.49
C TRP A 19 -3.33 -3.70 -2.99
N ALA A 20 -2.52 -2.81 -2.44
CA ALA A 20 -2.45 -2.57 -1.00
C ALA A 20 -2.49 -1.06 -0.72
N ARG A 21 -3.05 -0.68 0.43
CA ARG A 21 -3.15 0.71 0.85
C ARG A 21 -2.92 0.87 2.34
N LEU A 22 -2.40 2.02 2.70
CA LEU A 22 -2.53 2.58 4.04
C LEU A 22 -3.79 3.44 4.07
N PHE A 23 -4.78 3.03 4.86
CA PHE A 23 -6.03 3.76 5.07
C PHE A 23 -6.03 4.37 6.46
N ASN A 24 -6.20 5.69 6.54
CA ASN A 24 -6.35 6.41 7.79
C ASN A 24 -7.85 6.52 8.12
N PRO A 25 -8.42 5.75 9.06
CA PRO A 25 -9.86 5.78 9.29
C PRO A 25 -10.34 7.15 9.76
N PRO A 26 -11.60 7.52 9.46
CA PRO A 26 -12.23 8.68 10.10
C PRO A 26 -12.08 8.60 11.62
N HIS A 27 -11.84 9.76 12.26
CA HIS A 27 -11.66 9.88 13.71
C HIS A 27 -10.47 9.10 14.31
N SER A 28 -9.49 8.69 13.51
CA SER A 28 -8.25 8.08 14.04
C SER A 28 -7.50 9.02 14.99
N GLY A 29 -7.61 10.34 14.81
CA GLY A 29 -6.89 11.34 15.60
C GLY A 29 -5.39 11.37 15.32
N VAL A 30 -4.95 10.82 14.18
CA VAL A 30 -3.56 10.90 13.70
C VAL A 30 -3.53 11.29 12.23
N ASN A 31 -2.48 11.99 11.82
CA ASN A 31 -2.06 12.11 10.44
C ASN A 31 -1.18 10.93 10.07
N LEU A 32 -1.43 10.36 8.90
CA LEU A 32 -0.60 9.32 8.29
C LEU A 32 0.47 10.01 7.45
N HIS A 33 1.74 9.79 7.76
CA HIS A 33 2.88 10.21 6.96
C HIS A 33 3.51 8.96 6.32
N VAL A 34 3.45 8.84 5.00
CA VAL A 34 4.06 7.71 4.28
C VAL A 34 5.55 7.96 4.14
N THR A 35 6.37 7.02 4.61
CA THR A 35 7.82 7.18 4.60
C THR A 35 8.49 6.35 3.54
N VAL A 36 8.20 5.05 3.47
CA VAL A 36 8.81 4.15 2.47
C VAL A 36 7.76 3.17 1.99
N TRP A 37 7.85 2.78 0.74
CA TRP A 37 7.08 1.66 0.22
C TRP A 37 7.94 0.81 -0.71
N THR A 38 7.59 -0.47 -0.81
CA THR A 38 8.24 -1.41 -1.71
C THR A 38 7.20 -2.24 -2.42
N VAL A 39 7.52 -2.62 -3.66
CA VAL A 39 6.87 -3.69 -4.39
C VAL A 39 7.94 -4.70 -4.72
N SER A 40 7.83 -5.92 -4.19
CA SER A 40 8.83 -6.98 -4.35
C SER A 40 8.21 -8.27 -4.82
N ASP A 41 9.08 -9.22 -5.16
CA ASP A 41 8.75 -10.61 -5.50
C ASP A 41 7.76 -10.73 -6.65
N VAL A 42 7.73 -9.74 -7.55
CA VAL A 42 6.86 -9.76 -8.72
C VAL A 42 7.43 -10.69 -9.79
N SER A 43 6.69 -11.76 -10.07
CA SER A 43 7.12 -12.84 -10.96
C SER A 43 7.04 -12.47 -12.44
N GLU A 44 7.88 -13.14 -13.24
CA GLU A 44 7.81 -13.46 -14.69
C GLU A 44 7.48 -12.37 -15.72
N SER A 45 7.06 -11.16 -15.33
CA SER A 45 6.70 -10.07 -16.23
C SER A 45 6.93 -8.70 -15.61
N PRO A 46 7.23 -7.68 -16.44
CA PRO A 46 7.22 -6.30 -15.98
C PRO A 46 5.86 -5.94 -15.42
N PHE A 47 5.85 -5.17 -14.34
CA PHE A 47 4.62 -4.75 -13.70
C PHE A 47 4.52 -3.24 -13.61
N ARG A 48 3.29 -2.77 -13.45
CA ARG A 48 2.97 -1.37 -13.27
C ARG A 48 2.42 -1.15 -11.87
N ALA A 49 3.13 -0.32 -11.11
CA ALA A 49 2.67 0.18 -9.82
C ALA A 49 2.11 1.60 -10.02
N GLN A 50 0.80 1.76 -9.84
CA GLN A 50 0.14 3.07 -9.85
C GLN A 50 -0.06 3.53 -8.41
N ILE A 51 0.40 4.75 -8.11
CA ILE A 51 0.27 5.33 -6.79
C ILE A 51 -0.93 6.28 -6.81
N TRP A 52 -1.85 6.06 -5.87
CA TRP A 52 -3.11 6.78 -5.77
C TRP A 52 -3.32 7.38 -4.39
N PHE A 53 -3.88 8.58 -4.37
CA PHE A 53 -4.25 9.31 -3.16
C PHE A 53 -5.77 9.36 -3.06
N ASN A 54 -6.30 9.01 -1.89
CA ASN A 54 -7.73 9.13 -1.55
C ASN A 54 -8.67 8.52 -2.60
N THR A 55 -8.30 7.36 -3.14
CA THR A 55 -9.10 6.65 -4.16
C THR A 55 -9.94 5.55 -3.53
N GLU A 56 -10.99 5.15 -4.23
CA GLU A 56 -11.79 3.97 -3.91
C GLU A 56 -11.36 2.82 -4.82
N PRO A 57 -10.61 1.83 -4.31
CA PRO A 57 -10.13 0.72 -5.11
C PRO A 57 -11.21 -0.34 -5.33
N PRO A 58 -11.10 -1.15 -6.40
CA PRO A 58 -12.03 -2.24 -6.67
C PRO A 58 -11.85 -3.41 -5.71
N GLY A 59 -12.89 -4.24 -5.58
CA GLY A 59 -12.88 -5.44 -4.74
C GLY A 59 -13.19 -5.15 -3.26
N THR A 60 -13.13 -6.19 -2.44
CA THR A 60 -13.39 -6.10 -1.00
C THR A 60 -12.08 -5.97 -0.22
N PRO A 61 -11.84 -4.86 0.51
CA PRO A 61 -10.65 -4.68 1.32
C PRO A 61 -10.54 -5.75 2.41
N GLN A 62 -9.38 -6.40 2.48
CA GLN A 62 -8.96 -7.22 3.62
C GLN A 62 -7.96 -6.43 4.46
N GLU A 63 -7.96 -6.63 5.79
CA GLU A 63 -6.97 -6.02 6.68
C GLU A 63 -5.78 -6.97 6.86
N SER A 64 -4.56 -6.47 6.70
CA SER A 64 -3.35 -7.25 6.99
C SER A 64 -3.08 -7.27 8.49
N THR A 65 -2.80 -8.45 9.01
CA THR A 65 -2.33 -8.65 10.40
C THR A 65 -0.81 -8.49 10.52
N LEU A 66 -0.09 -8.35 9.41
CA LEU A 66 1.36 -8.27 9.32
C LEU A 66 1.84 -6.83 9.49
N VAL A 67 1.51 -6.24 10.63
CA VAL A 67 1.88 -4.86 11.01
C VAL A 67 2.52 -4.86 12.38
N THR A 68 3.65 -4.17 12.52
CA THR A 68 4.38 -4.06 13.80
C THR A 68 4.95 -2.66 14.00
N PRO A 69 5.03 -2.16 15.24
CA PRO A 69 5.86 -0.99 15.52
C PRO A 69 7.32 -1.30 15.20
N SER A 70 8.02 -0.34 14.61
CA SER A 70 9.45 -0.48 14.31
C SER A 70 10.34 -0.25 15.54
N ASN A 71 9.86 0.52 16.52
CA ASN A 71 10.60 0.81 17.74
C ASN A 71 10.16 -0.16 18.87
N MET A 72 10.96 -1.21 19.06
CA MET A 72 10.74 -2.24 20.07
C MET A 72 11.21 -1.83 21.48
N ALA A 73 11.81 -0.64 21.66
CA ALA A 73 12.23 -0.13 22.97
C ALA A 73 11.07 0.48 23.79
N LEU A 74 9.88 0.62 23.21
CA LEU A 74 8.71 1.20 23.87
C LEU A 74 7.94 0.13 24.67
N CYS A 75 7.49 0.48 25.88
CA CYS A 75 6.63 -0.38 26.69
C CYS A 75 5.47 0.44 27.29
N PRO A 76 4.19 0.13 26.99
CA PRO A 76 3.75 -0.92 26.06
C PRO A 76 4.07 -0.58 24.60
N LEU A 77 4.14 -1.62 23.76
CA LEU A 77 4.27 -1.43 22.31
C LEU A 77 3.05 -0.67 21.76
N PRO A 78 3.26 0.36 20.92
CA PRO A 78 2.14 1.11 20.36
C PRO A 78 1.38 0.25 19.35
N LYS A 79 0.06 0.46 19.30
CA LYS A 79 -0.81 -0.12 18.27
C LYS A 79 -1.06 0.92 17.16
N PRO A 80 -1.01 0.53 15.88
CA PRO A 80 -1.30 1.43 14.77
C PRO A 80 -2.79 1.80 14.76
N LYS A 81 -3.09 3.04 14.36
CA LYS A 81 -4.46 3.50 14.07
C LYS A 81 -4.77 3.47 12.58
N VAL A 82 -3.74 3.65 11.76
CA VAL A 82 -3.79 3.44 10.30
C VAL A 82 -3.91 1.95 10.03
N LYS A 83 -4.74 1.61 9.05
CA LYS A 83 -4.99 0.23 8.64
C LYS A 83 -4.22 -0.07 7.35
N LEU A 84 -3.48 -1.17 7.35
CA LEU A 84 -2.93 -1.74 6.12
C LEU A 84 -4.01 -2.65 5.53
N GLN A 85 -4.49 -2.29 4.34
CA GLN A 85 -5.53 -3.04 3.64
C GLN A 85 -5.04 -3.51 2.28
N TYR A 86 -5.60 -4.60 1.78
CA TYR A 86 -5.26 -5.12 0.46
C TYR A 86 -6.42 -5.89 -0.18
N ALA A 87 -6.31 -6.11 -1.49
CA ALA A 87 -7.12 -7.08 -2.20
C ALA A 87 -6.34 -7.67 -3.39
N THR A 88 -6.70 -8.90 -3.74
CA THR A 88 -6.05 -9.71 -4.78
C THR A 88 -7.06 -10.09 -5.87
N ASN A 89 -6.60 -10.36 -7.09
CA ASN A 89 -7.41 -10.79 -8.22
C ASN A 89 -8.67 -9.92 -8.45
N VAL A 90 -8.52 -8.60 -8.32
CA VAL A 90 -9.62 -7.65 -8.46
C VAL A 90 -9.82 -7.23 -9.92
N SER A 91 -11.08 -7.03 -10.30
CA SER A 91 -11.47 -6.53 -11.61
C SER A 91 -11.87 -5.06 -11.52
N GLY A 92 -11.45 -4.27 -12.51
CA GLY A 92 -11.71 -2.82 -12.57
C GLY A 92 -10.50 -1.98 -12.18
N ASN A 93 -10.71 -0.67 -12.06
CA ASN A 93 -9.67 0.30 -11.73
C ASN A 93 -10.09 1.13 -10.51
N PRO A 94 -9.14 1.74 -9.77
CA PRO A 94 -9.47 2.70 -8.72
C PRO A 94 -10.28 3.87 -9.27
N MET A 95 -11.29 4.31 -8.51
CA MET A 95 -12.20 5.40 -8.86
C MET A 95 -12.08 6.57 -7.89
N GLY A 96 -12.29 7.79 -8.38
CA GLY A 96 -12.08 9.00 -7.60
C GLY A 96 -10.63 9.18 -7.15
N GLY A 97 -10.40 10.12 -6.23
CA GLY A 97 -9.06 10.45 -5.75
C GLY A 97 -8.15 11.02 -6.84
N ILE A 98 -6.84 10.86 -6.65
CA ILE A 98 -5.79 11.36 -7.57
C ILE A 98 -4.81 10.23 -7.87
N LYS A 99 -4.62 9.90 -9.15
CA LYS A 99 -3.48 9.08 -9.60
C LYS A 99 -2.23 9.96 -9.59
N ALA A 100 -1.46 9.89 -8.52
CA ALA A 100 -0.36 10.80 -8.28
C ALA A 100 0.81 10.55 -9.25
N PHE A 101 1.21 9.29 -9.41
CA PHE A 101 2.27 8.89 -10.33
C PHE A 101 2.23 7.38 -10.61
N VAL A 102 3.04 6.95 -11.57
CA VAL A 102 3.17 5.55 -11.99
C VAL A 102 4.64 5.18 -12.05
N ARG A 103 4.96 3.96 -11.62
CA ARG A 103 6.27 3.33 -11.75
C ARG A 103 6.13 2.01 -12.51
N ARG A 104 7.18 1.63 -13.20
CA ARG A 104 7.32 0.31 -13.82
C ARG A 104 8.43 -0.44 -13.09
N GLY A 105 8.18 -1.68 -12.74
CA GLY A 105 9.17 -2.59 -12.17
C GLY A 105 9.49 -3.71 -13.14
N GLN A 106 10.71 -4.24 -13.07
CA GLN A 106 11.11 -5.43 -13.79
C GLN A 106 10.77 -6.69 -12.97
N PRO A 107 10.56 -7.84 -13.61
CA PRO A 107 10.38 -9.10 -12.88
C PRO A 107 11.56 -9.36 -11.95
N GLU A 108 11.30 -10.03 -10.83
CA GLU A 108 12.31 -10.45 -9.84
C GLU A 108 13.13 -9.31 -9.22
N THR A 109 12.65 -8.07 -9.35
CA THR A 109 13.26 -6.89 -8.73
C THR A 109 12.39 -6.31 -7.63
N THR A 110 13.02 -5.66 -6.67
CA THR A 110 12.33 -4.85 -5.67
C THR A 110 12.31 -3.39 -6.12
N LEU A 111 11.11 -2.90 -6.42
CA LEU A 111 10.87 -1.47 -6.59
C LEU A 111 10.74 -0.83 -5.21
N VAL A 112 11.54 0.18 -4.92
CA VAL A 112 11.53 0.91 -3.65
C VAL A 112 11.53 2.42 -3.90
N ASP A 113 10.78 3.16 -3.09
CA ASP A 113 10.84 4.63 -3.05
C ASP A 113 10.79 5.09 -1.58
N ASP A 114 11.67 6.04 -1.24
CA ASP A 114 11.72 6.70 0.07
C ASP A 114 11.10 8.09 -0.07
N GLU A 115 9.89 8.20 0.45
CA GLU A 115 9.07 9.40 0.42
C GLU A 115 9.40 10.35 1.58
N GLN A 116 10.22 9.93 2.55
CA GLN A 116 10.68 10.75 3.68
C GLN A 116 9.53 11.44 4.46
N GLY A 117 8.33 10.84 4.47
CA GLY A 117 7.15 11.40 5.16
C GLY A 117 6.41 12.50 4.39
N LYS A 118 6.79 12.81 3.14
CA LYS A 118 6.23 13.96 2.40
C LYS A 118 4.77 13.79 1.98
N PHE A 119 4.26 12.56 1.92
CA PHE A 119 2.85 12.29 1.63
C PHE A 119 2.07 12.11 2.93
N ILE A 120 1.18 13.07 3.19
CA ILE A 120 0.47 13.21 4.46
C ILE A 120 -1.03 13.08 4.21
N PHE A 121 -1.68 12.17 4.93
CA PHE A 121 -3.10 11.86 4.80
C PHE A 121 -3.82 12.08 6.13
N PRO A 122 -4.80 13.00 6.21
CA PRO A 122 -5.61 13.19 7.40
C PRO A 122 -6.58 12.01 7.62
N PRO A 123 -7.31 11.98 8.75
CA PRO A 123 -8.37 11.00 8.97
C PRO A 123 -9.37 11.00 7.81
N GLY A 124 -9.70 9.81 7.31
CA GLY A 124 -10.47 9.58 6.08
C GLY A 124 -9.63 9.46 4.80
N GLY A 125 -8.34 9.80 4.85
CA GLY A 125 -7.43 9.73 3.70
C GLY A 125 -6.76 8.37 3.50
N SER A 126 -6.16 8.16 2.33
CA SER A 126 -5.41 6.94 2.01
C SER A 126 -4.31 7.11 0.96
N PHE A 127 -3.30 6.25 1.09
CA PHE A 127 -2.24 6.02 0.11
C PHE A 127 -2.35 4.59 -0.41
N LEU A 128 -2.54 4.43 -1.72
CA LEU A 128 -2.74 3.13 -2.36
C LEU A 128 -1.71 2.87 -3.46
N ILE A 129 -1.22 1.65 -3.51
CA ILE A 129 -0.42 1.11 -4.61
C ILE A 129 -1.28 0.07 -5.34
N PHE A 130 -1.58 0.33 -6.61
CA PHE A 130 -2.33 -0.56 -7.50
C PHE A 130 -1.37 -1.25 -8.46
N LEU A 131 -1.34 -2.58 -8.44
CA LEU A 131 -0.51 -3.42 -9.28
C LEU A 131 -1.31 -3.99 -10.45
N SER A 132 -0.74 -3.87 -11.64
CA SER A 132 -1.24 -4.55 -12.82
C SER A 132 -0.11 -4.93 -13.76
N ASN A 133 -0.41 -5.83 -14.70
CA ASN A 133 0.51 -6.27 -15.74
C ASN A 133 -0.07 -5.99 -17.14
N PRO A 134 -0.15 -4.71 -17.57
CA PRO A 134 -0.79 -4.37 -18.83
C PRO A 134 0.05 -4.79 -20.05
N GLU A 135 1.36 -5.00 -19.88
CA GLU A 135 2.25 -5.45 -20.95
C GLU A 135 2.15 -6.97 -21.20
N SER A 136 1.69 -7.76 -20.24
CA SER A 136 1.46 -9.21 -20.38
C SER A 136 0.21 -9.65 -19.62
N PRO A 137 -0.99 -9.19 -20.04
CA PRO A 137 -2.22 -9.35 -19.26
C PRO A 137 -2.65 -10.81 -19.07
N GLU A 138 -2.20 -11.71 -19.94
CA GLU A 138 -2.46 -13.16 -19.90
C GLU A 138 -1.52 -13.92 -18.95
N LEU A 139 -0.49 -13.26 -18.39
CA LEU A 139 0.45 -13.91 -17.49
C LEU A 139 0.02 -13.66 -16.04
N ALA A 140 -0.08 -14.73 -15.27
CA ALA A 140 -0.29 -14.64 -13.83
C ALA A 140 0.96 -14.08 -13.16
N ALA A 141 0.77 -13.16 -12.23
CA ALA A 141 1.82 -12.61 -11.40
C ALA A 141 1.39 -12.61 -9.95
N SER A 142 2.35 -12.75 -9.04
CA SER A 142 2.15 -12.51 -7.62
C SER A 142 3.24 -11.61 -7.11
N GLY A 143 3.01 -10.92 -6.02
CA GLY A 143 4.03 -10.10 -5.38
C GLY A 143 3.62 -9.66 -3.99
N ARG A 144 4.45 -8.79 -3.43
CA ARG A 144 4.27 -8.24 -2.07
C ARG A 144 4.38 -6.73 -2.12
N ILE A 145 3.57 -6.06 -1.31
CA ILE A 145 3.69 -4.62 -1.07
C ILE A 145 3.95 -4.40 0.41
N ALA A 146 5.06 -3.72 0.73
CA ALA A 146 5.37 -3.32 2.11
C ALA A 146 5.40 -1.80 2.25
N PHE A 147 5.07 -1.33 3.45
CA PHE A 147 5.06 0.07 3.81
C PHE A 147 5.81 0.32 5.12
N GLY A 148 6.43 1.49 5.22
CA GLY A 148 6.82 2.13 6.46
C GLY A 148 6.15 3.50 6.57
N TRP A 149 5.57 3.79 7.73
CA TRP A 149 4.83 5.04 7.95
C TRP A 149 4.94 5.55 9.37
N TRP A 150 4.74 6.85 9.51
CA TRP A 150 4.64 7.54 10.79
C TRP A 150 3.21 8.01 11.06
N GLU A 151 2.73 7.77 12.27
CA GLU A 151 1.49 8.34 12.79
C GLU A 151 1.78 9.53 13.71
N GLU A 152 1.32 10.70 13.32
CA GLU A 152 1.44 11.94 14.09
C GLU A 152 0.09 12.32 14.73
N PRO A 153 -0.02 12.44 16.06
CA PRO A 153 -1.26 12.90 16.71
C PRO A 153 -1.68 14.30 16.25
N ILE A 154 -2.97 14.50 15.97
CA ILE A 154 -3.52 15.80 15.51
C ILE A 154 -3.69 16.78 16.68
N CYS A 155 -4.02 16.29 17.87
CA CYS A 155 -4.10 17.06 19.09
C CYS A 155 -3.26 16.36 20.18
N LYS A 156 -2.54 17.13 21.00
CA LYS A 156 -1.87 16.64 22.22
C LYS A 156 -2.80 16.73 23.42
#